data_AF-A9AU98-F1
#
_entry.id   AF-A9AU98-F1
#
_cell.length_a   1.000
_cell.length_b   1.000
_cell.length_c   1.000
_cell.angle_alpha   90.00
_cell.angle_beta   90.00
_cell.angle_gamma   90.00
#
_symmetry.space_group_name_H-M   'P 1'
#
loop_
_entity.id
_entity.type
_entity.pdbx_description
1 polymer ?
#
loop_
_entity_poly.entity_id
_entity_poly.type
_entity_poly.pdbx_seq_one_letter_code
_entity_poly.pdbx_strand_id
1 'polypeptide(L)'
;MNEKTSLANVRQNDAGRIEVHSRAIATVVAGAVVRCYGVVGMAPRNLRDSVAHVLRPEDQYKGIDVQVSTEAITVDLFVIIEYGTRIATVARNIMESVQYAVVHALGEANITVNVHVQGLRIEQADKEPKDATEGQPSRWRRFGVMGGLRGQRTEESN
;
A
#
# COMPACT_ATOMS: atom_id res chain seq x y z
N MET A 1 1.75 30.08 -3.15
CA MET A 1 1.37 29.34 -1.91
C MET A 1 2.45 28.28 -1.69
N ASN A 2 3.35 28.49 -0.73
CA ASN A 2 4.18 27.49 -0.02
C ASN A 2 5.31 28.22 0.71
N GLU A 3 4.94 29.02 1.71
CA GLU A 3 5.88 29.61 2.66
C GLU A 3 5.31 29.39 4.05
N LYS A 4 5.89 28.43 4.79
CA LYS A 4 5.92 28.30 6.26
C LYS A 4 6.32 26.87 6.67
N THR A 5 7.49 26.42 6.21
CA THR A 5 8.21 25.33 6.87
C THR A 5 9.51 25.91 7.37
N SER A 6 9.46 26.67 8.46
CA SER A 6 10.66 27.31 8.98
C SER A 6 10.53 27.54 10.49
N LEU A 7 11.43 26.89 11.22
CA LEU A 7 12.02 27.23 12.54
C LEU A 7 11.73 26.31 13.74
N ALA A 8 10.81 25.35 13.67
CA ALA A 8 10.49 24.49 14.85
C ALA A 8 11.35 23.21 14.99
N ASN A 9 12.17 22.85 13.99
CA ASN A 9 12.86 21.56 13.91
C ASN A 9 14.36 21.61 14.26
N VAL A 10 14.80 22.68 14.93
CA VAL A 10 16.21 22.98 15.19
C VAL A 10 16.45 22.91 16.70
N ARG A 11 17.26 21.94 17.17
CA ARG A 11 17.73 21.88 18.56
C ARG A 11 19.20 22.31 18.59
N GLN A 12 19.54 23.30 19.42
CA GLN A 12 20.92 23.78 19.57
C GLN A 12 21.40 23.46 20.99
N ASN A 13 22.55 22.79 21.08
CA ASN A 13 23.26 22.51 22.32
C ASN A 13 24.72 22.97 22.18
N ASP A 14 25.49 22.98 23.27
CA ASP A 14 26.91 23.36 23.29
C ASP A 14 27.78 22.52 22.32
N ALA A 15 27.29 21.33 21.94
CA ALA A 15 27.92 20.44 20.98
C ALA A 15 27.54 20.68 19.49
N GLY A 16 26.58 21.58 19.20
CA GLY A 16 26.18 21.91 17.84
C GLY A 16 24.66 22.04 17.61
N ARG A 17 24.27 22.10 16.33
CA ARG A 17 22.89 22.30 15.86
C ARG A 17 22.37 21.03 15.20
N ILE A 18 21.27 20.49 15.71
CA ILE A 18 20.58 19.31 15.19
C ILE A 18 19.32 19.78 14.46
N GLU A 19 19.20 19.43 13.19
CA GLU A 19 18.00 19.65 12.39
C GLU A 19 17.38 18.33 11.97
N VAL A 20 16.11 18.15 12.28
CA VAL A 20 15.37 16.98 11.83
C VAL A 20 14.46 17.38 10.67
N HIS A 21 14.73 16.84 9.48
CA HIS A 21 13.85 17.02 8.33
C HIS A 21 12.64 16.10 8.42
N SER A 22 11.45 16.61 8.11
CA SER A 22 10.20 15.82 8.06
C SER A 22 10.34 14.57 7.17
N ARG A 23 11.14 14.65 6.11
CA ARG A 23 11.42 13.51 5.22
C ARG A 23 12.18 12.37 5.92
N ALA A 24 13.07 12.68 6.85
CA ALA A 24 13.79 11.66 7.63
C ALA A 24 12.82 10.92 8.54
N ILE A 25 11.94 11.66 9.23
CA ILE A 25 10.87 11.08 10.06
C ILE A 25 9.95 10.22 9.22
N ALA A 26 9.48 10.73 8.07
CA ALA A 26 8.63 9.97 7.15
C ALA A 26 9.27 8.65 6.70
N THR A 27 10.60 8.61 6.55
CA THR A 27 11.34 7.39 6.18
C THR A 27 11.34 6.36 7.30
N VAL A 28 11.56 6.80 8.55
CA VAL A 28 11.48 5.92 9.74
C VAL A 28 10.08 5.35 9.89
N VAL A 29 9.07 6.21 9.75
CA VAL A 29 7.64 5.83 9.82
C VAL A 29 7.29 4.84 8.72
N ALA A 30 7.67 5.10 7.47
CA ALA A 30 7.43 4.20 6.34
C ALA A 30 8.01 2.80 6.62
N GLY A 31 9.25 2.74 7.12
CA GLY A 31 9.88 1.48 7.50
C GLY A 31 9.11 0.73 8.59
N ALA A 32 8.56 1.44 9.58
CA ALA A 32 7.75 0.83 10.64
C ALA A 32 6.42 0.27 10.11
N VAL A 33 5.72 1.04 9.27
CA VAL A 33 4.41 0.67 8.71
C VAL A 33 4.49 -0.56 7.81
N VAL A 34 5.54 -0.67 6.98
CA VAL A 34 5.74 -1.84 6.08
C VAL A 34 5.91 -3.15 6.85
N ARG A 35 6.32 -3.09 8.12
CA ARG A 35 6.46 -4.29 8.98
C ARG A 35 5.17 -4.68 9.70
N CYS A 36 4.13 -3.84 9.65
CA CYS A 36 2.86 -4.12 10.32
C CYS A 36 2.01 -5.10 9.50
N TYR A 37 1.50 -6.13 10.16
CA TYR A 37 0.62 -7.12 9.55
C TYR A 37 -0.69 -6.49 9.06
N GLY A 38 -1.13 -6.87 7.85
CA GLY A 38 -2.38 -6.40 7.24
C GLY A 38 -2.29 -5.08 6.47
N VAL A 39 -1.10 -4.48 6.36
CA VAL A 39 -0.86 -3.31 5.50
C VAL A 39 -0.42 -3.77 4.12
N VAL A 40 -1.22 -3.46 3.09
CA VAL A 40 -0.91 -3.81 1.70
C VAL A 40 -0.20 -2.67 0.97
N GLY A 41 -0.39 -1.44 1.46
CA GLY A 41 0.26 -0.26 0.93
C GLY A 41 -0.20 1.02 1.62
N MET A 42 0.43 2.13 1.22
CA MET A 42 0.08 3.50 1.62
C MET A 42 -0.40 4.27 0.40
N ALA A 43 -1.27 5.25 0.59
CA ALA A 43 -1.86 6.03 -0.49
C ALA A 43 -1.93 7.52 -0.14
N PRO A 44 -1.83 8.44 -1.12
CA PRO A 44 -1.83 9.88 -0.84
C PRO A 44 -3.17 10.35 -0.24
N ARG A 45 -3.09 11.40 0.59
CA ARG A 45 -4.25 12.06 1.22
C ARG A 45 -5.34 12.48 0.22
N ASN A 46 -4.92 12.96 -0.96
CA ASN A 46 -5.82 13.41 -2.02
C ASN A 46 -5.98 12.30 -3.07
N LEU A 47 -6.97 11.42 -2.88
CA LEU A 47 -7.39 10.44 -3.88
C LEU A 47 -8.27 11.04 -5.00
N ARG A 48 -8.59 12.35 -4.91
CA ARG A 48 -9.52 13.03 -5.82
C ARG A 48 -9.03 13.18 -7.26
N ASP A 49 -7.76 12.93 -7.55
CA ASP A 49 -7.16 13.35 -8.83
C ASP A 49 -6.91 12.26 -9.86
N SER A 50 -7.29 10.98 -9.64
CA SER A 50 -7.13 10.02 -10.74
C SER A 50 -7.83 8.68 -10.56
N VAL A 51 -8.79 8.46 -11.45
CA VAL A 51 -9.14 7.16 -12.03
C VAL A 51 -7.93 6.49 -12.75
N ALA A 52 -6.73 7.09 -12.73
CA ALA A 52 -5.57 6.72 -13.56
C ALA A 52 -4.24 6.43 -12.83
N HIS A 53 -4.10 6.51 -11.51
CA HIS A 53 -2.83 6.17 -10.84
C HIS A 53 -2.85 4.74 -10.30
N VAL A 54 -2.49 3.81 -11.19
CA VAL A 54 -1.89 2.53 -10.81
C VAL A 54 -0.84 2.82 -9.73
N LEU A 55 -1.02 2.23 -8.53
CA LEU A 55 -0.06 2.30 -7.42
C LEU A 55 1.35 1.99 -7.94
N ARG A 56 2.13 3.03 -8.23
CA ARG A 56 3.52 2.88 -8.66
C ARG A 56 4.34 2.50 -7.42
N PRO A 57 5.28 1.54 -7.51
CA PRO A 57 6.18 1.19 -6.40
C PRO A 57 6.97 2.38 -5.85
N GLU A 58 7.15 3.43 -6.66
CA GLU A 58 7.85 4.68 -6.32
C GLU A 58 7.06 5.56 -5.33
N ASP A 59 5.76 5.30 -5.16
CA ASP A 59 4.83 6.10 -4.35
C ASP A 59 4.72 5.62 -2.90
N GLN A 60 5.65 4.78 -2.43
CA GLN A 60 5.69 4.27 -1.06
C GLN A 60 5.73 5.36 0.03
N TYR A 61 6.12 6.59 -0.32
CA TYR A 61 6.10 7.75 0.60
C TYR A 61 4.82 8.60 0.45
N LYS A 62 4.02 8.40 -0.59
CA LYS A 62 2.78 9.15 -0.83
C LYS A 62 1.69 8.57 0.07
N GLY A 63 1.61 9.10 1.29
CA GLY A 63 0.64 8.66 2.29
C GLY A 63 1.07 8.90 3.73
N ILE A 64 2.17 9.60 3.94
CA ILE A 64 2.67 10.00 5.26
C ILE A 64 2.79 11.52 5.25
N ASP A 65 2.00 12.21 6.06
CA ASP A 65 2.18 13.64 6.35
C ASP A 65 2.80 13.77 7.74
N VAL A 66 3.85 14.57 7.85
CA VAL A 66 4.59 14.77 9.11
C VAL A 66 4.63 16.25 9.43
N GLN A 67 4.00 16.60 10.54
CA GLN A 67 3.98 17.94 11.08
C GLN A 67 4.84 17.97 12.33
N VAL A 68 5.91 18.76 12.30
CA VAL A 68 6.82 18.93 13.42
C VAL A 68 6.56 20.30 14.02
N SER A 69 6.12 20.31 15.27
CA SER A 69 6.01 21.52 16.10
C SER A 69 7.08 21.51 17.18
N THR A 70 7.26 22.62 17.89
CA THR A 70 8.31 22.78 18.91
C THR A 70 8.21 21.75 20.05
N GLU A 71 7.01 21.30 20.38
CA GLU A 71 6.75 20.44 21.55
C GLU A 71 6.13 19.07 21.21
N ALA A 72 5.70 18.88 19.96
CA ALA A 72 4.99 17.68 19.54
C ALA A 72 5.22 17.37 18.05
N ILE A 73 5.23 16.07 17.74
CA ILE A 73 5.26 15.58 16.37
C ILE A 73 3.92 14.91 16.08
N THR A 74 3.28 15.33 14.98
CA THR A 74 2.05 14.70 14.48
C THR A 74 2.35 13.98 13.18
N VAL A 75 1.94 12.72 13.11
CA VAL A 75 2.12 11.85 11.95
C VAL A 75 0.76 11.38 11.48
N ASP A 76 0.37 11.79 10.27
CA ASP A 76 -0.87 11.33 9.63
C ASP A 76 -0.53 10.27 8.57
N LEU A 77 -1.11 9.09 8.74
CA LEU A 77 -0.90 7.92 7.89
C LEU A 77 -2.14 7.61 7.08
N PHE A 78 -1.97 7.36 5.79
CA PHE A 78 -3.04 7.00 4.87
C PHE A 78 -2.74 5.60 4.31
N VAL A 79 -3.47 4.60 4.82
CA VAL A 79 -3.16 3.17 4.60
C VAL A 79 -4.28 2.45 3.85
N ILE A 80 -3.88 1.43 3.09
CA ILE A 80 -4.78 0.43 2.49
C ILE A 80 -4.55 -0.89 3.22
N ILE A 81 -5.63 -1.44 3.77
CA ILE A 81 -5.58 -2.64 4.61
C ILE A 81 -6.08 -3.86 3.84
N GLU A 82 -5.55 -5.03 4.15
CA GLU A 82 -6.01 -6.30 3.60
C GLU A 82 -7.41 -6.66 4.13
N TYR A 83 -8.30 -7.07 3.23
CA TYR A 83 -9.61 -7.61 3.59
C TYR A 83 -9.47 -8.88 4.45
N GLY A 84 -10.39 -9.07 5.40
CA GLY A 84 -10.37 -10.23 6.31
C GLY A 84 -9.59 -10.00 7.61
N THR A 85 -8.96 -8.83 7.78
CA THR A 85 -8.32 -8.43 9.05
C THR A 85 -9.18 -7.45 9.84
N ARG A 86 -9.07 -7.46 11.17
CA ARG A 86 -9.75 -6.47 12.02
C ARG A 86 -9.03 -5.13 11.89
N ILE A 87 -9.67 -4.17 11.22
CA ILE A 87 -9.13 -2.81 10.99
C ILE A 87 -8.64 -2.17 12.30
N ALA A 88 -9.40 -2.26 13.38
CA ALA A 88 -9.02 -1.69 14.68
C ALA A 88 -7.72 -2.30 15.23
N THR A 89 -7.51 -3.60 15.04
CA THR A 89 -6.27 -4.29 15.47
C THR A 89 -5.09 -3.84 14.62
N VAL A 90 -5.26 -3.78 13.29
CA VAL A 90 -4.21 -3.34 12.37
C VAL A 90 -3.83 -1.88 12.65
N ALA A 91 -4.82 -0.98 12.78
CA ALA A 91 -4.59 0.42 13.08
C ALA A 91 -3.85 0.61 14.41
N ARG A 92 -4.23 -0.12 15.46
CA ARG A 92 -3.52 -0.07 16.74
C ARG A 92 -2.08 -0.54 16.62
N ASN A 93 -1.84 -1.66 15.93
CA ASN A 93 -0.49 -2.16 15.71
C ASN A 93 0.38 -1.16 14.95
N ILE A 94 -0.19 -0.46 13.96
CA ILE A 94 0.49 0.62 13.24
C ILE A 94 0.87 1.76 14.20
N MET A 95 -0.09 2.25 15.00
CA MET A 95 0.16 3.34 15.94
C MET A 95 1.27 3.00 16.93
N GLU A 96 1.22 1.81 17.54
CA GLU A 96 2.23 1.33 18.49
C GLU A 96 3.61 1.18 17.83
N SER A 97 3.67 0.57 16.64
CA SER A 97 4.92 0.35 15.92
C SER A 97 5.59 1.65 15.49
N VAL A 98 4.79 2.61 15.02
CA VAL A 98 5.28 3.93 14.57
C VAL A 98 5.73 4.75 15.77
N GLN A 99 4.94 4.79 16.84
CA GLN A 99 5.32 5.49 18.06
C GLN A 99 6.65 4.96 18.60
N TYR A 100 6.79 3.63 18.72
CA TYR A 100 8.04 3.02 19.14
C TYR A 100 9.23 3.38 18.24
N ALA A 101 9.07 3.28 16.91
CA ALA A 101 10.14 3.56 15.97
C ALA A 101 10.61 5.02 16.02
N VAL A 102 9.68 5.97 16.13
CA VAL A 102 10.00 7.40 16.14
C VAL A 102 10.59 7.81 17.49
N VAL A 103 10.04 7.35 18.62
CA VAL A 103 10.62 7.57 19.95
C VAL A 103 12.05 7.03 20.01
N HIS A 104 12.29 5.83 19.48
CA HIS A 104 13.63 5.23 19.48
C HIS A 104 14.61 5.97 18.56
N ALA A 105 14.15 6.48 17.42
CA ALA A 105 15.01 7.19 16.47
C ALA A 105 15.34 8.63 16.88
N LEU A 106 14.40 9.34 17.51
CA LEU A 106 14.52 10.78 17.81
C LEU A 106 14.69 11.08 19.31
N GLY A 107 14.38 10.13 20.19
CA GLY A 107 14.37 10.35 21.64
C GLY A 107 13.23 11.26 22.13
N GLU A 108 12.28 11.60 21.27
CA GLU A 108 11.14 12.47 21.58
C GLU A 108 9.96 11.66 22.11
N ALA A 109 9.38 12.07 23.24
CA ALA A 109 8.29 11.35 23.89
C ALA A 109 6.89 11.78 23.40
N ASN A 110 6.76 12.98 22.84
CA ASN A 110 5.45 13.57 22.53
C ASN A 110 5.11 13.43 21.04
N ILE A 111 4.64 12.24 20.65
CA ILE A 111 4.24 11.91 19.28
C ILE A 111 2.77 11.50 19.26
N THR A 112 2.03 12.10 18.34
CA THR A 112 0.65 11.74 18.00
C THR A 112 0.63 11.07 16.64
N VAL A 113 0.05 9.87 16.56
CA VAL A 113 -0.06 9.09 15.31
C VAL A 113 -1.54 8.92 14.95
N ASN A 114 -1.92 9.42 13.79
CA ASN A 114 -3.27 9.29 13.25
C ASN A 114 -3.24 8.30 12.06
N VAL A 115 -4.17 7.35 12.05
CA VAL A 115 -4.29 6.35 10.98
C VAL A 115 -5.61 6.52 10.26
N HIS A 116 -5.53 6.90 8.99
CA HIS A 116 -6.63 7.02 8.06
C HIS A 116 -6.66 5.80 7.13
N VAL A 117 -7.74 5.02 7.21
CA VAL A 117 -7.94 3.86 6.33
C VAL A 117 -8.64 4.34 5.07
N GLN A 118 -7.90 4.36 3.97
CA GLN A 118 -8.39 4.87 2.68
C GLN A 118 -9.15 3.81 1.87
N GLY A 119 -8.90 2.52 2.13
CA GLY A 119 -9.56 1.43 1.44
C GLY A 119 -9.13 0.06 1.93
N LEU A 120 -9.83 -0.96 1.42
CA LEU A 120 -9.51 -2.37 1.63
C LEU A 120 -9.11 -3.02 0.30
N ARG A 121 -8.05 -3.83 0.31
CA ARG A 121 -7.69 -4.68 -0.83
C ARG A 121 -8.33 -6.05 -0.64
N ILE A 122 -9.09 -6.48 -1.64
CA ILE A 122 -9.60 -7.85 -1.75
C ILE A 122 -8.73 -8.55 -2.79
N GLU A 123 -8.02 -9.61 -2.42
CA GLU A 123 -7.33 -10.44 -3.41
C GLU A 123 -8.39 -11.24 -4.18
N GLN A 124 -8.62 -10.90 -5.44
CA GLN A 124 -9.45 -11.71 -6.33
C GLN A 124 -8.64 -12.94 -6.75
N ALA A 125 -8.86 -14.06 -6.06
CA ALA A 125 -8.38 -15.37 -6.48
C ALA A 125 -9.27 -15.94 -7.59
N ASP A 126 -9.37 -15.25 -8.74
CA ASP A 126 -10.00 -15.78 -9.96
C ASP A 126 -9.30 -15.19 -11.19
N LYS A 127 -8.13 -15.74 -11.52
CA LYS A 127 -7.73 -15.80 -12.92
C LYS A 127 -8.21 -17.13 -13.48
N GLU A 128 -9.32 -17.11 -14.20
CA GLU A 128 -9.56 -18.16 -15.20
C GLU A 128 -8.32 -18.26 -16.10
N PRO A 129 -7.81 -19.47 -16.36
CA PRO A 129 -6.68 -19.66 -17.27
C PRO A 129 -7.10 -19.20 -18.67
N LYS A 130 -6.47 -18.13 -19.17
CA LYS A 130 -6.72 -17.54 -20.50
C LYS A 130 -6.10 -18.34 -21.66
N ASP A 131 -6.01 -19.66 -21.54
CA ASP A 131 -5.26 -20.51 -22.48
C ASP A 131 -6.11 -21.61 -23.13
N ALA A 132 -7.40 -21.35 -23.42
CA ALA A 132 -8.25 -22.34 -24.08
C ALA A 132 -8.46 -22.16 -25.60
N THR A 133 -7.92 -21.16 -26.31
CA THR A 133 -8.17 -21.08 -27.78
C THR A 133 -7.07 -20.46 -28.66
N GLU A 134 -5.95 -19.97 -28.13
CA GLU A 134 -4.92 -19.39 -28.99
C GLU A 134 -3.86 -20.41 -29.41
N GLY A 135 -4.25 -21.29 -30.33
CA GLY A 135 -3.37 -22.31 -30.87
C GLY A 135 -3.97 -23.15 -32.00
N GLN A 136 -5.01 -22.68 -32.69
CA GLN A 136 -5.43 -23.36 -33.93
C GLN A 136 -4.34 -23.19 -34.99
N PRO A 137 -3.65 -24.25 -35.42
CA PRO A 137 -2.67 -24.13 -36.49
C PRO A 137 -3.40 -23.76 -37.78
N SER A 138 -2.81 -22.87 -38.57
CA SER A 138 -3.32 -22.33 -39.85
C SER A 138 -3.64 -23.40 -40.92
N ARG A 139 -3.36 -24.68 -40.62
CA ARG A 139 -3.69 -25.86 -41.45
C ARG A 139 -5.18 -26.17 -41.55
N TRP A 140 -6.01 -25.73 -40.61
CA TRP A 140 -7.46 -25.99 -40.64
C TRP A 140 -8.28 -24.99 -41.46
N ARG A 141 -7.67 -23.90 -41.95
CA ARG A 141 -8.36 -23.00 -42.92
C ARG A 141 -8.39 -23.56 -44.35
N ARG A 142 -7.60 -24.59 -44.66
CA ARG A 142 -7.52 -25.20 -46.00
C ARG A 142 -8.48 -26.37 -46.20
N PHE A 143 -8.97 -26.96 -45.12
CA PHE A 143 -10.00 -27.99 -45.18
C PHE A 143 -11.30 -27.36 -44.68
N GLY A 144 -12.14 -26.93 -45.62
CA GLY A 144 -13.53 -26.60 -45.30
C GLY A 144 -14.19 -27.83 -44.71
N VAL A 145 -14.36 -27.87 -43.39
CA VAL A 145 -15.08 -28.95 -42.72
C VAL A 145 -16.57 -28.68 -42.88
N MET A 146 -17.03 -29.11 -44.04
CA MET A 146 -18.38 -29.56 -44.32
C MET A 146 -18.56 -30.93 -43.64
N GLY A 147 -19.72 -31.14 -43.02
CA GLY A 147 -20.27 -32.49 -42.78
C GLY A 147 -19.89 -33.14 -41.46
N GLY A 148 -20.87 -33.28 -40.57
CA GLY A 148 -20.76 -34.07 -39.36
C GLY A 148 -20.84 -35.58 -39.58
N LEU A 149 -20.75 -36.31 -38.46
CA LEU A 149 -21.23 -37.67 -38.19
C LEU A 149 -20.98 -37.86 -36.68
N ARG A 150 -21.95 -37.59 -35.79
CA ARG A 150 -22.89 -38.58 -35.25
C ARG A 150 -22.27 -39.98 -35.16
N GLY A 151 -21.78 -40.33 -33.97
CA GLY A 151 -21.48 -41.70 -33.56
C GLY A 151 -21.97 -41.88 -32.13
N GLN A 152 -23.22 -42.32 -31.99
CA GLN A 152 -23.70 -42.93 -30.75
C GLN A 152 -22.84 -44.15 -30.45
N ARG A 153 -22.48 -44.36 -29.18
CA ARG A 153 -22.30 -45.70 -28.63
C ARG A 153 -22.60 -45.67 -27.13
N THR A 154 -23.89 -45.84 -26.83
CA THR A 154 -24.34 -46.56 -25.64
C THR A 154 -23.91 -48.03 -25.71
N GLU A 155 -23.98 -48.70 -24.56
CA GLU A 155 -23.75 -50.13 -24.28
C GLU A 155 -22.28 -50.56 -24.09
N GLU A 156 -21.91 -51.36 -23.10
CA GLU A 156 -22.52 -51.81 -21.84
C GLU A 156 -21.44 -52.63 -21.10
N SER A 157 -21.69 -52.91 -19.82
CA SER A 157 -21.13 -54.01 -19.01
C SER A 157 -19.63 -54.01 -18.64
N ASN A 158 -19.34 -53.76 -17.36
CA ASN A 158 -19.29 -54.82 -16.35
C ASN A 158 -19.47 -54.23 -14.93
#